data_AF-A0A814SJH4-F1
#
_entry.id   AF-A0A814SJH4-F1
#
_cell.length_a   1.000
_cell.length_b   1.000
_cell.length_c   1.000
_cell.angle_alpha   90.00
_cell.angle_beta   90.00
_cell.angle_gamma   90.00
#
_symmetry.space_group_name_H-M   'P 1'
#
loop_
_entity.id
_entity.type
_entity.pdbx_description
1 polymer ?
#
loop_
_entity_poly.entity_id
_entity_poly.type
_entity_poly.pdbx_seq_one_letter_code
_entity_poly.pdbx_strand_id
1 'polypeptide(L)'
;MGFIDMVYTKIKRNTTGTHHVSPAHSPITKLSCLYFNATSLVNKMSEFKTTLCTLDPEIVVVSETWFKEDSLMEVENYTLYKKVRNSGNGGGVAIYIKNSIKSIEIASLRTQLGEQVWCSIIVGKEKILIGCQYRSTNTDRLVSNHLTRLITTAKNLVDSKKFTDLLVFGDYYFPQIKWSST
;
A
#
# COMPACT_ATOMS: atom_id res chain seq x y z
N MET A 1 4.75 -21.23 -3.50
CA MET A 1 4.82 -20.73 -4.90
C MET A 1 5.25 -19.28 -4.77
N GLY A 2 6.53 -18.99 -5.04
CA GLY A 2 7.18 -17.74 -4.60
C GLY A 2 6.46 -16.49 -5.08
N PHE A 3 6.32 -15.49 -4.22
CA PHE A 3 5.91 -14.14 -4.59
C PHE A 3 6.99 -13.56 -5.51
N ILE A 4 6.69 -13.40 -6.80
CA ILE A 4 7.72 -13.17 -7.83
C ILE A 4 8.37 -11.78 -7.72
N ASP A 5 7.81 -10.81 -6.99
CA ASP A 5 8.45 -9.50 -6.78
C ASP A 5 8.20 -8.98 -5.36
N MET A 6 8.86 -9.56 -4.36
CA MET A 6 8.75 -9.12 -2.97
C MET A 6 9.78 -8.03 -2.65
N VAL A 7 9.33 -6.78 -2.53
CA VAL A 7 10.16 -5.66 -2.06
C VAL A 7 9.83 -5.38 -0.60
N TYR A 8 10.79 -5.68 0.29
CA TYR A 8 10.72 -5.29 1.70
C TYR A 8 11.67 -4.12 1.95
N THR A 9 11.13 -2.99 2.39
CA THR A 9 11.91 -1.77 2.67
C THR A 9 11.66 -1.30 4.09
N LYS A 10 12.75 -1.06 4.85
CA LYS A 10 12.72 -0.35 6.13
C LYS A 10 12.94 1.14 5.88
N ILE A 11 11.91 1.95 6.06
CA ILE A 11 12.01 3.41 5.99
C ILE A 11 12.57 3.90 7.33
N LYS A 12 13.84 4.35 7.34
CA LYS A 12 14.51 4.93 8.51
C LYS A 12 14.01 6.36 8.74
N ARG A 13 13.65 6.70 9.98
CA ARG A 13 13.32 8.08 10.39
C ARG A 13 14.60 8.85 10.74
N ASN A 14 14.70 10.11 10.31
CA ASN A 14 15.64 11.06 10.89
C ASN A 14 15.03 11.64 12.17
N THR A 15 15.28 11.00 13.31
CA THR A 15 14.92 11.55 14.62
C THR A 15 16.05 12.43 15.14
N THR A 16 15.99 13.73 14.88
CA THR A 16 16.75 14.73 15.66
C THR A 16 15.91 15.16 16.85
N GLY A 17 16.20 14.61 18.03
CA GLY A 17 15.57 15.02 19.28
C GLY A 17 15.81 14.03 20.41
N THR A 18 16.73 14.35 21.32
CA THR A 18 16.93 13.63 22.59
C THR A 18 15.81 13.98 23.56
N HIS A 19 14.90 13.04 23.82
CA HIS A 19 13.99 13.14 24.96
C HIS A 19 13.92 11.80 25.70
N HIS A 20 14.06 11.88 27.03
CA HIS A 20 13.78 10.80 27.97
C HIS A 20 12.32 10.35 27.81
N VAL A 21 12.07 9.05 27.62
CA VAL A 21 10.73 8.47 27.54
C VAL A 21 10.59 7.32 28.54
N SER A 22 9.52 7.38 29.35
CA SER A 22 9.04 6.36 30.29
C SER A 22 8.62 5.05 29.58
N PRO A 23 8.44 3.91 30.29
CA PRO A 23 8.41 2.57 29.68
C PRO A 23 7.18 2.18 28.84
N ALA A 24 6.29 3.10 28.47
CA ALA A 24 5.08 2.75 27.72
C ALA A 24 5.20 3.19 26.25
N HIS A 25 5.30 2.19 25.36
CA HIS A 25 5.49 2.31 23.90
C HIS A 25 6.78 2.99 23.46
N SER A 26 7.81 2.18 23.15
CA SER A 26 8.96 2.66 22.40
C SER A 26 8.47 3.33 21.11
N PRO A 27 8.92 4.56 20.80
CA PRO A 27 8.53 5.22 19.56
C PRO A 27 8.90 4.31 18.39
N ILE A 28 7.97 4.08 17.47
CA ILE A 28 8.30 3.39 16.22
C ILE A 28 9.45 4.20 15.60
N THR A 29 10.64 3.62 15.45
CA THR A 29 11.82 4.32 14.89
C THR A 29 12.06 3.98 13.42
N LYS A 30 11.47 2.87 12.95
CA LYS A 30 11.53 2.41 11.55
C LYS A 30 10.15 1.93 11.14
N LEU A 31 9.74 2.25 9.92
CA LEU A 31 8.49 1.75 9.35
C LEU A 31 8.87 0.67 8.34
N SER A 32 8.45 -0.58 8.54
CA SER A 32 8.68 -1.62 7.55
C SER A 32 7.49 -1.78 6.62
N CYS A 33 7.80 -1.89 5.34
CA CYS A 33 6.82 -2.03 4.28
C CYS A 33 7.14 -3.26 3.44
N LEU A 34 6.10 -4.04 3.13
CA LEU A 34 6.14 -5.19 2.24
C LEU A 34 5.27 -4.88 1.02
N TYR A 35 5.85 -4.91 -0.18
CA TYR A 35 5.11 -4.81 -1.43
C TYR A 35 5.35 -6.04 -2.31
N PHE A 36 4.29 -6.55 -2.93
CA PHE A 36 4.41 -7.56 -3.98
C PHE A 36 3.18 -7.61 -4.90
N ASN A 37 3.40 -8.07 -6.13
CA ASN A 37 2.35 -8.53 -7.02
C ASN A 37 2.04 -10.00 -6.70
N ALA A 38 0.81 -10.28 -6.25
CA ALA A 38 0.44 -11.63 -5.79
C ALA A 38 0.11 -12.60 -6.93
N THR A 39 -0.36 -12.07 -8.08
CA THR A 39 -0.93 -12.85 -9.18
C THR A 39 -1.87 -13.93 -8.63
N SER A 40 -2.95 -13.50 -7.97
CA SER A 40 -3.88 -14.31 -7.15
C SER A 40 -3.46 -14.48 -5.68
N LEU A 41 -3.78 -13.48 -4.86
CA LEU A 41 -3.65 -13.59 -3.40
C LEU A 41 -4.73 -14.50 -2.79
N VAL A 42 -5.93 -14.52 -3.37
CA VAL A 42 -7.06 -15.32 -2.85
C VAL A 42 -6.70 -16.80 -2.63
N ASN A 43 -5.89 -17.39 -3.53
CA ASN A 43 -5.45 -18.78 -3.43
C ASN A 43 -4.24 -19.00 -2.51
N LYS A 44 -3.66 -17.92 -1.97
CA LYS A 44 -2.41 -17.92 -1.20
C LYS A 44 -2.58 -17.34 0.20
N MET A 45 -3.82 -17.14 0.66
CA MET A 45 -4.10 -16.48 1.94
C MET A 45 -3.42 -17.14 3.16
N SER A 46 -3.29 -18.47 3.19
CA SER A 46 -2.61 -19.17 4.30
C SER A 46 -1.09 -18.93 4.31
N GLU A 47 -0.44 -19.01 3.15
CA GLU A 47 0.99 -18.70 2.99
C GLU A 47 1.25 -17.22 3.30
N PHE A 48 0.35 -16.34 2.86
CA PHE A 48 0.39 -14.92 3.13
C PHE A 48 0.31 -14.63 4.64
N LYS A 49 -0.67 -15.19 5.35
CA LYS A 49 -0.79 -15.02 6.81
C LYS A 49 0.47 -15.51 7.54
N THR A 50 1.02 -16.66 7.15
CA THR A 50 2.26 -17.19 7.72
C THR A 50 3.45 -16.24 7.49
N THR A 51 3.53 -15.64 6.30
CA THR A 51 4.54 -14.64 5.95
C THR A 51 4.41 -13.41 6.84
N LEU A 52 3.19 -12.92 7.04
CA LEU A 52 2.95 -11.76 7.91
C LEU A 52 3.26 -12.05 9.38
N CYS A 53 2.97 -13.25 9.88
CA CYS A 53 3.39 -13.65 11.24
C CYS A 53 4.92 -13.68 11.40
N THR A 54 5.66 -13.98 10.33
CA THR A 54 7.12 -14.11 10.36
C THR A 54 7.82 -12.76 10.18
N LEU A 55 7.40 -11.98 9.18
CA LEU A 55 8.02 -10.70 8.84
C LEU A 55 7.48 -9.53 9.68
N ASP A 56 6.26 -9.66 10.19
CA ASP A 56 5.53 -8.70 11.00
C ASP A 56 5.57 -7.24 10.49
N PRO A 57 5.33 -6.99 9.18
CA PRO A 57 5.46 -5.66 8.61
C PRO A 57 4.37 -4.70 9.08
N GLU A 58 4.69 -3.42 9.24
CA GLU A 58 3.71 -2.40 9.59
C GLU A 58 2.73 -2.07 8.45
N ILE A 59 3.23 -2.15 7.20
CA ILE A 59 2.49 -1.87 5.98
C ILE A 59 2.69 -3.03 5.02
N VAL A 60 1.60 -3.53 4.46
CA VAL A 60 1.62 -4.50 3.36
C VAL A 60 0.82 -3.94 2.20
N VAL A 61 1.39 -3.97 1.01
CA VAL A 61 0.75 -3.49 -0.20
C VAL A 61 0.78 -4.59 -1.24
N VAL A 62 -0.39 -4.90 -1.81
CA VAL A 62 -0.54 -6.03 -2.73
C VAL A 62 -1.26 -5.57 -3.98
N SER A 63 -0.68 -5.85 -5.14
CA SER A 63 -1.34 -5.77 -6.44
C SER A 63 -1.72 -7.16 -6.95
N GLU A 64 -2.65 -7.24 -7.91
CA GLU A 64 -3.17 -8.49 -8.47
C GLU A 64 -3.69 -9.44 -7.37
N THR A 65 -4.52 -8.90 -6.47
CA THR A 65 -5.09 -9.68 -5.35
C THR A 65 -6.05 -10.75 -5.82
N TRP A 66 -6.78 -10.47 -6.90
CA TRP A 66 -7.84 -11.30 -7.49
C TRP A 66 -8.98 -11.58 -6.50
N PHE A 67 -9.14 -10.71 -5.51
CA PHE A 67 -10.27 -10.79 -4.59
C PHE A 67 -11.59 -10.63 -5.35
N LYS A 68 -12.61 -11.23 -4.77
CA LYS A 68 -14.04 -11.07 -5.05
C LYS A 68 -14.72 -10.59 -3.78
N GLU A 69 -15.95 -10.09 -3.88
CA GLU A 69 -16.67 -9.55 -2.72
C GLU A 69 -16.87 -10.58 -1.60
N ASP A 70 -16.94 -11.87 -1.94
CA ASP A 70 -17.08 -13.01 -1.03
C ASP A 70 -15.73 -13.61 -0.58
N SER A 71 -14.60 -13.06 -1.00
CA SER A 71 -13.27 -13.58 -0.64
C SER A 71 -12.95 -13.37 0.84
N LEU A 72 -12.36 -14.39 1.46
CA LEU A 72 -11.81 -14.30 2.82
C LEU A 72 -10.46 -13.56 2.80
N MET A 73 -10.54 -12.24 2.87
CA MET A 73 -9.43 -11.30 2.70
C MET A 73 -8.84 -10.77 4.02
N GLU A 74 -9.51 -11.00 5.14
CA GLU A 74 -9.12 -10.45 6.45
C GLU A 74 -7.88 -11.16 7.02
N VAL A 75 -7.01 -10.36 7.63
CA VAL A 75 -5.80 -10.78 8.33
C VAL A 75 -5.86 -10.22 9.74
N GLU A 76 -5.65 -11.08 10.73
CA GLU A 76 -5.62 -10.68 12.14
C GLU A 76 -4.55 -9.61 12.39
N ASN A 77 -4.88 -8.63 13.24
CA ASN A 77 -4.01 -7.49 13.56
C ASN A 77 -3.73 -6.50 12.41
N TYR A 78 -4.46 -6.59 11.30
CA TYR A 78 -4.38 -5.63 10.20
C TYR A 78 -5.74 -5.03 9.83
N THR A 79 -5.72 -3.76 9.48
CA THR A 79 -6.82 -3.03 8.85
C THR A 79 -6.66 -3.10 7.34
N LEU A 80 -7.69 -3.54 6.63
CA LEU A 80 -7.68 -3.72 5.17
C LEU A 80 -8.35 -2.55 4.44
N TYR A 81 -7.62 -1.94 3.51
CA TYR A 81 -8.14 -1.06 2.47
C TYR A 81 -7.98 -1.74 1.11
N LYS A 82 -9.03 -1.78 0.28
CA LYS A 82 -8.98 -2.53 -0.98
C LYS A 82 -9.78 -1.89 -2.10
N LYS A 83 -9.44 -2.30 -3.33
CA LYS A 83 -10.28 -2.17 -4.51
C LYS A 83 -10.40 -3.53 -5.17
N VAL A 84 -11.62 -4.08 -5.13
CA VAL A 84 -11.98 -5.31 -5.83
C VAL A 84 -12.38 -4.96 -7.27
N ARG A 85 -11.99 -5.80 -8.23
CA ARG A 85 -12.40 -5.66 -9.63
C ARG A 85 -13.74 -6.34 -9.84
N ASN A 86 -14.73 -5.57 -10.31
CA ASN A 86 -16.12 -6.04 -10.46
C ASN A 86 -16.29 -7.14 -11.51
N SER A 87 -15.42 -7.22 -12.53
CA SER A 87 -15.57 -8.18 -13.63
C SER A 87 -14.24 -8.66 -14.18
N GLY A 88 -14.25 -9.89 -14.73
CA GLY A 88 -13.08 -10.55 -15.30
C GLY A 88 -12.25 -11.33 -14.27
N ASN A 89 -11.24 -12.01 -14.80
CA ASN A 89 -10.23 -12.72 -14.03
C ASN A 89 -9.05 -11.78 -13.81
N GLY A 90 -8.59 -11.70 -12.57
CA GLY A 90 -7.45 -10.89 -12.20
C GLY A 90 -7.75 -9.46 -11.74
N GLY A 91 -6.67 -8.72 -11.52
CA GLY A 91 -6.66 -7.36 -11.01
C GLY A 91 -6.86 -7.26 -9.49
N GLY A 92 -7.16 -6.05 -9.06
CA GLY A 92 -7.43 -5.69 -7.67
C GLY A 92 -6.17 -5.29 -6.92
N VAL A 93 -6.37 -4.43 -5.93
CA VAL A 93 -5.29 -3.92 -5.06
C VAL A 93 -5.74 -3.93 -3.60
N ALA A 94 -4.80 -4.10 -2.69
CA ALA A 94 -5.03 -4.05 -1.25
C ALA A 94 -3.85 -3.39 -0.51
N ILE A 95 -4.18 -2.70 0.58
CA ILE A 95 -3.23 -2.22 1.59
C ILE A 95 -3.70 -2.77 2.93
N TYR A 96 -2.82 -3.49 3.62
CA TYR A 96 -3.00 -3.91 5.00
C TYR A 96 -2.12 -3.05 5.90
N ILE A 97 -2.71 -2.41 6.90
CA ILE A 97 -1.99 -1.60 7.89
C ILE A 97 -2.11 -2.25 9.25
N LYS A 98 -1.00 -2.45 9.96
CA LYS A 98 -1.01 -3.03 11.29
C LYS A 98 -1.88 -2.19 12.24
N ASN A 99 -2.75 -2.83 13.02
CA ASN A 99 -3.77 -2.16 13.85
C ASN A 99 -3.18 -1.24 14.94
N SER A 100 -1.92 -1.43 15.30
CA SER A 100 -1.19 -0.51 16.19
C SER A 100 -0.90 0.86 15.57
N ILE A 101 -1.13 1.02 14.25
CA ILE A 101 -0.96 2.27 13.52
C ILE A 101 -2.34 2.84 13.20
N LYS A 102 -2.56 4.09 13.56
CA LYS A 102 -3.78 4.81 13.19
C LYS A 102 -3.79 5.05 11.69
N SER A 103 -4.77 4.48 10.99
CA SER A 103 -4.96 4.62 9.56
C SER A 103 -6.37 5.02 9.16
N ILE A 104 -6.51 5.76 8.05
CA ILE A 104 -7.81 6.23 7.53
C ILE A 104 -7.77 6.25 5.99
N GLU A 105 -8.82 5.75 5.33
CA GLU A 105 -8.96 5.82 3.87
C GLU A 105 -9.17 7.26 3.39
N ILE A 106 -8.58 7.62 2.24
CA ILE A 106 -8.67 8.97 1.69
C ILE A 106 -9.84 9.09 0.72
N ALA A 107 -10.99 9.50 1.25
CA ALA A 107 -12.23 9.63 0.48
C ALA A 107 -12.09 10.52 -0.77
N SER A 108 -11.29 11.60 -0.71
CA SER A 108 -11.09 12.52 -1.84
C SER A 108 -10.32 11.91 -3.01
N LEU A 109 -9.64 10.77 -2.82
CA LEU A 109 -8.93 10.02 -3.86
C LEU A 109 -9.67 8.74 -4.26
N ARG A 110 -10.79 8.41 -3.61
CA ARG A 110 -11.59 7.24 -3.94
C ARG A 110 -12.31 7.46 -5.27
N THR A 111 -12.23 6.48 -6.15
CA THR A 111 -12.91 6.48 -7.46
C THR A 111 -13.35 5.08 -7.85
N GLN A 112 -14.33 5.00 -8.74
CA GLN A 112 -14.71 3.74 -9.38
C GLN A 112 -13.82 3.37 -10.57
N LEU A 113 -13.08 4.35 -11.10
CA LEU A 113 -12.25 4.17 -12.28
C LEU A 113 -10.84 3.70 -11.91
N GLY A 114 -10.43 2.57 -12.48
CA GLY A 114 -9.09 2.01 -12.27
C GLY A 114 -8.92 1.26 -10.95
N GLU A 115 -7.86 0.46 -10.89
CA GLU A 115 -7.53 -0.37 -9.75
C GLU A 115 -6.57 0.39 -8.84
N GLN A 116 -7.14 1.01 -7.81
CA GLN A 116 -6.41 1.90 -6.92
C GLN A 116 -7.04 1.93 -5.53
N VAL A 117 -6.22 2.14 -4.50
CA VAL A 117 -6.68 2.45 -3.15
C VAL A 117 -5.71 3.41 -2.47
N TRP A 118 -6.23 4.34 -1.65
CA TRP A 118 -5.44 5.30 -0.88
C TRP A 118 -5.86 5.33 0.58
N CYS A 119 -4.88 5.29 1.47
CA CYS A 119 -5.09 5.54 2.90
C CYS A 119 -4.00 6.47 3.42
N SER A 120 -4.19 7.00 4.61
CA SER A 120 -3.15 7.67 5.36
C SER A 120 -2.88 6.96 6.67
N ILE A 121 -1.67 7.14 7.16
CA ILE A 121 -1.26 6.68 8.48
C ILE A 121 -0.70 7.84 9.29
N ILE A 122 -0.79 7.74 10.61
CA ILE A 122 -0.13 8.66 11.55
C ILE A 122 0.96 7.89 12.28
N VAL A 123 2.19 8.39 12.21
CA VAL A 123 3.29 7.85 13.01
C VAL A 123 4.11 8.96 13.63
N GLY A 124 4.07 9.06 14.96
CA GLY A 124 4.60 10.22 15.67
C GLY A 124 3.87 11.49 15.25
N LYS A 125 4.59 12.45 14.68
CA LYS A 125 4.04 13.71 14.15
C LYS A 125 3.77 13.66 12.65
N GLU A 126 4.20 12.59 11.98
CA GLU A 126 4.09 12.44 10.54
C GLU A 126 2.70 11.93 10.16
N LYS A 127 2.15 12.50 9.07
CA LYS A 127 0.90 12.06 8.47
C LYS A 127 1.19 11.68 7.03
N ILE A 128 1.40 10.39 6.80
CA ILE A 128 1.90 9.86 5.53
C ILE A 128 0.72 9.41 4.68
N LEU A 129 0.70 9.83 3.42
CA LEU A 129 -0.26 9.35 2.42
C LEU A 129 0.32 8.11 1.73
N ILE A 130 -0.50 7.07 1.58
CA ILE A 130 -0.13 5.80 0.95
C ILE A 130 -1.10 5.50 -0.18
N GLY A 131 -0.58 5.23 -1.36
CA GLY A 131 -1.36 4.78 -2.52
C GLY A 131 -0.88 3.45 -3.04
N CYS A 132 -1.82 2.60 -3.45
CA CYS A 132 -1.54 1.43 -4.29
C CYS A 132 -2.32 1.58 -5.58
N GLN A 133 -1.66 1.42 -6.72
CA GLN A 133 -2.29 1.39 -8.04
C GLN A 133 -1.84 0.17 -8.82
N TYR A 134 -2.69 -0.33 -9.70
CA TYR A 134 -2.30 -1.36 -10.66
C TYR A 134 -2.73 -0.98 -12.08
N ARG A 135 -1.83 -1.17 -13.03
CA ARG A 135 -2.07 -0.93 -14.46
C ARG A 135 -1.62 -2.13 -15.28
N SER A 136 -2.59 -2.89 -15.79
CA SER A 136 -2.33 -3.96 -16.77
C SER A 136 -1.91 -3.41 -18.13
N THR A 137 -1.33 -4.25 -18.99
CA THR A 137 -0.98 -3.90 -20.38
C THR A 137 -2.20 -3.52 -21.24
N ASN A 138 -3.38 -4.06 -20.91
CA ASN A 138 -4.63 -3.79 -21.61
C ASN A 138 -5.44 -2.62 -21.02
N THR A 139 -4.86 -1.86 -20.09
CA THR A 139 -5.55 -0.72 -19.48
C THR A 139 -5.71 0.41 -20.48
N ASP A 140 -6.96 0.82 -20.72
CA ASP A 140 -7.29 1.93 -21.62
C ASP A 140 -6.63 3.26 -21.21
N ARG A 141 -6.36 4.11 -22.21
CA ARG A 141 -5.69 5.40 -22.04
C ARG A 141 -6.40 6.34 -21.07
N LEU A 142 -7.74 6.34 -21.03
CA LEU A 142 -8.51 7.15 -20.09
C LEU A 142 -8.28 6.71 -18.64
N VAL A 143 -8.30 5.41 -18.39
CA VAL A 143 -7.99 4.84 -17.07
C VAL A 143 -6.54 5.15 -16.69
N SER A 144 -5.60 4.98 -17.62
CA SER A 144 -4.19 5.31 -17.38
C SER A 144 -3.99 6.78 -17.03
N ASN A 145 -4.59 7.70 -17.79
CA ASN A 145 -4.53 9.13 -17.51
C ASN A 145 -5.17 9.47 -16.16
N HIS A 146 -6.25 8.78 -15.79
CA HIS A 146 -6.89 8.96 -14.49
C HIS A 146 -5.99 8.54 -13.33
N LEU A 147 -5.36 7.37 -13.42
CA LEU A 147 -4.41 6.88 -12.41
C LEU A 147 -3.26 7.87 -12.22
N THR A 148 -2.69 8.40 -13.31
CA THR A 148 -1.65 9.45 -13.27
C THR A 148 -2.15 10.71 -12.56
N ARG A 149 -3.38 11.18 -12.85
CA ARG A 149 -3.97 12.35 -12.19
C ARG A 149 -4.16 12.16 -10.68
N LEU A 150 -4.45 10.93 -10.23
CA LEU A 150 -4.54 10.63 -8.80
C LEU A 150 -3.18 10.78 -8.11
N ILE A 151 -2.09 10.35 -8.73
CA ILE A 151 -0.72 10.56 -8.21
C ILE A 151 -0.42 12.06 -8.10
N THR A 152 -0.74 12.84 -9.15
CA THR A 152 -0.57 14.30 -9.11
C THR A 152 -1.39 14.94 -8.00
N THR A 153 -2.63 14.49 -7.80
CA THR A 153 -3.50 14.99 -6.74
C THR A 153 -2.94 14.63 -5.36
N ALA A 154 -2.45 13.40 -5.18
CA ALA A 154 -1.78 12.96 -3.95
C ALA A 154 -0.54 13.81 -3.64
N LYS A 155 0.29 14.11 -4.66
CA LYS A 155 1.44 15.00 -4.53
C LYS A 155 1.02 16.41 -4.10
N ASN A 156 -0.01 16.98 -4.72
CA ASN A 156 -0.53 18.30 -4.32
C ASN A 156 -1.02 18.34 -2.87
N LEU A 157 -1.53 17.22 -2.33
CA LEU A 157 -1.91 17.13 -0.92
C LEU A 157 -0.69 17.17 0.02
N VAL A 158 0.46 16.66 -0.41
CA VAL A 158 1.74 16.82 0.32
C VAL A 158 2.28 18.25 0.16
N ASP A 159 2.30 18.78 -1.06
CA ASP A 159 2.83 20.13 -1.32
C ASP A 159 2.01 21.21 -0.58
N SER A 160 0.71 20.99 -0.40
CA SER A 160 -0.17 21.83 0.43
C SER A 160 -0.11 21.52 1.94
N LYS A 161 0.84 20.70 2.38
CA LYS A 161 1.09 20.31 3.78
C LYS A 161 -0.08 19.63 4.49
N LYS A 162 -1.03 19.02 3.75
CA LYS A 162 -2.10 18.19 4.35
C LYS A 162 -1.59 16.81 4.78
N PHE A 163 -0.51 16.36 4.16
CA PHE A 163 0.28 15.19 4.50
C PHE A 163 1.75 15.58 4.50
N THR A 164 2.56 14.90 5.29
CA THR A 164 3.99 15.18 5.42
C THR A 164 4.82 14.44 4.39
N ASP A 165 4.34 13.28 3.94
CA ASP A 165 5.03 12.44 2.96
C ASP A 165 4.03 11.63 2.12
N LEU A 166 4.51 11.06 1.01
CA LEU A 166 3.76 10.26 0.06
C LEU A 166 4.53 8.99 -0.33
N LEU A 167 3.92 7.83 -0.06
CA LEU A 167 4.35 6.53 -0.55
C LEU A 167 3.38 6.06 -1.63
N VAL A 168 3.90 5.77 -2.83
CA VAL A 168 3.11 5.21 -3.93
C VAL A 168 3.70 3.87 -4.32
N PHE A 169 2.84 2.86 -4.34
CA PHE A 169 3.13 1.50 -4.73
C PHE A 169 2.30 1.15 -5.94
N GLY A 170 2.81 0.23 -6.74
CA GLY A 170 2.08 -0.27 -7.88
C GLY A 170 2.98 -0.86 -8.92
N ASP A 171 2.38 -1.73 -9.71
CA ASP A 171 3.01 -2.26 -10.91
C ASP A 171 2.45 -1.47 -12.09
N TYR A 172 3.33 -0.67 -12.68
CA TYR A 172 3.04 0.04 -13.91
C TYR A 172 3.91 -0.62 -14.96
N TYR A 173 3.38 -1.61 -15.67
CA TYR A 173 4.07 -2.29 -16.76
C TYR A 173 4.54 -1.29 -17.83
N PHE A 174 5.73 -0.71 -17.63
CA PHE A 174 6.43 0.18 -18.52
C PHE A 174 7.76 -0.52 -18.87
N PRO A 175 7.77 -1.44 -19.83
CA PRO A 175 8.98 -2.19 -20.19
C PRO A 175 10.16 -1.27 -20.58
N GLN A 176 9.89 -0.02 -20.94
CA GLN A 176 10.89 1.00 -21.24
C GLN A 176 11.50 1.71 -20.00
N ILE A 177 10.96 1.55 -18.79
CA ILE A 177 11.49 2.21 -17.59
C ILE A 177 12.37 1.22 -16.84
N LYS A 178 13.69 1.46 -16.86
CA LYS A 178 14.62 0.80 -15.94
C LYS A 178 14.53 1.49 -14.59
N TRP A 179 13.78 0.90 -13.66
CA TRP A 179 13.74 1.35 -12.27
C TRP A 179 15.10 1.03 -11.61
N SER A 180 15.79 2.06 -11.12
CA SER A 180 17.04 1.88 -10.37
C SER A 180 16.72 1.45 -8.93
N SER A 181 17.27 0.31 -8.49
CA SER A 181 17.27 -0.09 -7.08
C SER A 181 18.07 0.92 -6.27
N THR A 182 17.51 1.45 -5.19
CA THR A 182 18.21 2.34 -4.23
C THR A 182 18.70 1.54 -3.04
#